data_AF-A0A2S2G1L2-F1
#
_entry.id   AF-A0A2S2G1L2-F1
#
_cell.length_a   1.000
_cell.length_b   1.000
_cell.length_c   1.000
_cell.angle_alpha   90.00
_cell.angle_beta   90.00
_cell.angle_gamma   90.00
#
_symmetry.space_group_name_H-M   'P 1'
#
loop_
_entity.id
_entity.type
_entity.pdbx_description
1 polymer ?
#
loop_
_entity_poly.entity_id
_entity_poly.type
_entity_poly.pdbx_seq_one_letter_code
_entity_poly.pdbx_strand_id
1 'polypeptide(L)'
;MSSEAREWVWEHSSSRGAARLVLLSIADRVADDQCISWASLSSLAKRTRASVSTVRDAIERLILADELEQLDDLVGPQRSTVYRLPLAAEAAIQARREQQEDGGEAVVSDEPAAPAKLRLSALRRYGIRLREVPDSPARVRNPAVPETGRSRRKPAPRRTGYRHSDVPATGTQNRSEPDLNRRYSSSGAAVTSAAEWQVDPATHTWTRQQGHLDRLGEQGLQVADAKWRAHRTGYKPRSADAWAADWRSWIAREHAPGRPNLHAMAGSKASAAPGGMTRAEAHTAALLAALDEPTGTEG
;
A
#
# COMPACT_ATOMS: atom_id res chain seq x y z
N MET A 1 27.57 9.35 -6.10
CA MET A 1 27.43 8.42 -4.96
C MET A 1 26.04 7.79 -4.85
N SER A 2 24.93 8.44 -5.26
CA SER A 2 23.62 7.75 -5.45
C SER A 2 23.47 7.06 -6.84
N SER A 3 24.30 7.45 -7.81
CA SER A 3 24.24 6.95 -9.20
C SER A 3 24.50 5.46 -9.31
N GLU A 4 25.55 4.94 -8.65
CA GLU A 4 25.97 3.54 -8.73
C GLU A 4 24.89 2.57 -8.21
N ALA A 5 24.28 2.88 -7.06
CA ALA A 5 23.20 2.04 -6.52
C ALA A 5 21.97 2.02 -7.44
N ARG A 6 21.63 3.15 -8.05
CA ARG A 6 20.52 3.23 -9.02
C ARG A 6 20.85 2.46 -10.31
N GLU A 7 22.07 2.60 -10.80
CA GLU A 7 22.54 1.91 -12.00
C GLU A 7 22.50 0.39 -11.79
N TRP A 8 22.99 -0.07 -10.63
CA TRP A 8 22.91 -1.48 -10.27
C TRP A 8 21.46 -2.00 -10.31
N VAL A 9 20.51 -1.25 -9.76
CA VAL A 9 19.08 -1.63 -9.79
C VAL A 9 18.53 -1.65 -11.22
N TRP A 10 19.00 -0.78 -12.12
CA TRP A 10 18.58 -0.78 -13.53
C TRP A 10 19.14 -1.95 -14.34
N GLU A 11 20.36 -2.38 -14.05
CA GLU A 11 21.00 -3.42 -14.84
C GLU A 11 20.84 -4.83 -14.26
N HIS A 12 20.74 -4.96 -12.93
CA HIS A 12 20.87 -6.27 -12.26
C HIS A 12 19.64 -6.68 -11.44
N SER A 13 18.71 -5.77 -11.12
CA SER A 13 17.53 -6.15 -10.34
C SER A 13 16.58 -7.03 -11.16
N SER A 14 16.20 -8.16 -10.57
CA SER A 14 15.20 -9.11 -11.04
C SER A 14 13.77 -8.62 -10.82
N SER A 15 13.56 -7.69 -9.87
CA SER A 15 12.25 -7.14 -9.53
C SER A 15 11.63 -6.30 -10.65
N ARG A 16 10.30 -6.37 -10.77
CA ARG A 16 9.53 -5.67 -11.81
C ARG A 16 8.40 -4.83 -11.21
N GLY A 17 7.86 -3.92 -12.04
CA GLY A 17 6.70 -3.10 -11.69
C GLY A 17 6.90 -2.26 -10.42
N ALA A 18 5.92 -2.31 -9.50
CA ALA A 18 5.96 -1.51 -8.27
C ALA A 18 7.16 -1.85 -7.36
N ALA A 19 7.60 -3.11 -7.32
CA ALA A 19 8.79 -3.51 -6.55
C ALA A 19 10.04 -2.79 -7.06
N ARG A 20 10.24 -2.78 -8.39
CA ARG A 20 11.37 -2.06 -9.00
C ARG A 20 11.34 -0.57 -8.73
N LEU A 21 10.16 0.05 -8.83
CA LEU A 21 10.00 1.48 -8.53
C LEU A 21 10.31 1.82 -7.07
N VAL A 22 9.89 0.96 -6.14
CA VAL A 22 10.23 1.11 -4.71
C VAL A 22 11.73 0.97 -4.50
N LEU A 23 12.36 -0.07 -5.06
CA LEU A 23 13.80 -0.29 -4.95
C LEU A 23 14.61 0.89 -5.50
N LEU A 24 14.26 1.39 -6.69
CA LEU A 24 14.86 2.59 -7.28
C LEU A 24 14.67 3.84 -6.41
N SER A 25 13.50 3.99 -5.79
CA SER A 25 13.22 5.10 -4.88
C SER A 25 14.06 5.05 -3.60
N ILE A 26 14.43 3.85 -3.14
CA ILE A 26 15.32 3.66 -1.99
C ILE A 26 16.77 3.88 -2.42
N ALA A 27 17.18 3.33 -3.57
CA ALA A 27 18.52 3.48 -4.15
C ALA A 27 18.89 4.95 -4.41
N ASP A 28 17.92 5.77 -4.85
CA ASP A 28 18.07 7.22 -5.04
C ASP A 28 18.46 7.98 -3.76
N ARG A 29 18.22 7.38 -2.59
CA ARG A 29 18.43 7.99 -1.28
C ARG A 29 19.59 7.36 -0.50
N VAL A 30 20.38 6.50 -1.16
CA VAL A 30 21.56 5.89 -0.56
C VAL A 30 22.52 6.99 -0.10
N ALA A 31 22.92 6.93 1.17
CA ALA A 31 23.72 7.96 1.81
C ALA A 31 25.22 7.60 1.89
N ASP A 32 25.56 6.32 1.80
CA ASP A 32 26.91 5.82 2.01
C ASP A 32 27.31 4.75 0.98
N ASP A 33 28.54 4.27 1.12
CA ASP A 33 29.11 3.19 0.31
C ASP A 33 28.62 1.80 0.73
N GLN A 34 27.90 1.70 1.86
CA GLN A 34 27.25 0.47 2.31
C GLN A 34 25.85 0.29 1.71
N CYS A 35 25.45 1.19 0.80
CA CYS A 35 24.13 1.28 0.18
C CYS A 35 22.97 1.33 1.19
N ILE A 36 23.14 2.08 2.28
CA ILE A 36 22.14 2.27 3.31
C ILE A 36 21.31 3.53 3.02
N SER A 37 20.00 3.40 3.21
CA SER A 37 19.00 4.42 2.94
C SER A 37 17.91 4.38 4.00
N TRP A 38 17.15 5.47 4.16
CA TRP A 38 15.98 5.52 5.03
C TRP A 38 14.78 6.12 4.30
N ALA A 39 13.63 5.52 4.55
CA ALA A 39 12.37 5.98 4.00
C ALA A 39 11.19 5.55 4.88
N SER A 40 10.13 6.36 4.87
CA SER A 40 8.83 5.94 5.42
C SER A 40 7.98 5.33 4.32
N LEU A 41 7.11 4.38 4.67
CA LEU A 41 6.16 3.78 3.72
C LEU A 41 5.32 4.83 2.98
N SER A 42 4.87 5.88 3.68
CA SER A 42 4.14 7.00 3.09
C SER A 42 4.97 7.80 2.09
N SER A 43 6.26 8.03 2.37
CA SER A 43 7.14 8.73 1.44
C SER A 43 7.39 7.92 0.16
N LEU A 44 7.58 6.60 0.30
CA LEU A 44 7.73 5.69 -0.83
C LEU A 44 6.44 5.65 -1.65
N ALA A 45 5.28 5.47 -1.01
CA ALA A 45 3.96 5.45 -1.68
C ALA A 45 3.71 6.73 -2.49
N LYS A 46 4.01 7.90 -1.91
CA LYS A 46 3.88 9.18 -2.60
C LYS A 46 4.79 9.26 -3.83
N ARG A 47 6.02 8.77 -3.72
CA ARG A 47 7.03 8.85 -4.79
C ARG A 47 6.79 7.86 -5.92
N THR A 48 6.35 6.65 -5.60
CA THR A 48 6.04 5.61 -6.58
C THR A 48 4.61 5.68 -7.12
N ARG A 49 3.79 6.62 -6.62
CA ARG A 49 2.35 6.73 -6.92
C ARG A 49 1.60 5.41 -6.71
N ALA A 50 1.99 4.68 -5.68
CA ALA A 50 1.37 3.42 -5.28
C ALA A 50 0.63 3.57 -3.96
N SER A 51 -0.28 2.64 -3.68
CA SER A 51 -0.90 2.57 -2.35
C SER A 51 0.12 2.10 -1.30
N VAL A 52 -0.11 2.45 -0.02
CA VAL A 52 0.77 2.01 1.08
C VAL A 52 0.80 0.48 1.19
N SER A 53 -0.32 -0.21 0.94
CA SER A 53 -0.34 -1.68 0.91
C SER A 53 0.50 -2.22 -0.25
N THR A 54 0.39 -1.64 -1.45
CA THR A 54 1.22 -2.04 -2.60
C THR A 54 2.71 -1.86 -2.30
N VAL A 55 3.09 -0.78 -1.62
CA VAL A 55 4.49 -0.55 -1.21
C VAL A 55 4.93 -1.59 -0.18
N ARG A 56 4.08 -1.93 0.79
CA ARG A 56 4.39 -2.98 1.78
C ARG A 56 4.61 -4.33 1.09
N ASP A 57 3.69 -4.75 0.21
CA ASP A 57 3.79 -5.99 -0.54
C ASP A 57 5.03 -5.99 -1.45
N ALA A 58 5.39 -4.82 -2.02
CA ALA A 58 6.59 -4.65 -2.81
C ALA A 58 7.87 -4.81 -1.97
N ILE A 59 7.94 -4.20 -0.78
CA ILE A 59 9.07 -4.34 0.15
C ILE A 59 9.21 -5.80 0.59
N GLU A 60 8.12 -6.46 0.94
CA GLU A 60 8.14 -7.87 1.32
C GLU A 60 8.68 -8.76 0.20
N ARG A 61 8.25 -8.53 -1.05
CA ARG A 61 8.81 -9.24 -2.21
C ARG A 61 10.30 -8.97 -2.43
N LEU A 62 10.74 -7.73 -2.23
CA LEU A 62 12.15 -7.36 -2.36
C LEU A 62 13.03 -8.02 -1.29
N ILE A 63 12.53 -8.12 -0.06
CA ILE A 63 13.19 -8.83 1.04
C ILE A 63 13.24 -10.34 0.74
N LEU A 64 12.14 -10.93 0.27
CA LEU A 64 12.11 -12.34 -0.13
C LEU A 64 13.04 -12.65 -1.30
N ALA A 65 13.29 -11.68 -2.18
CA ALA A 65 14.22 -11.79 -3.30
C ALA A 65 15.67 -11.44 -2.94
N ASP A 66 15.96 -11.12 -1.67
CA ASP A 66 17.26 -10.70 -1.15
C ASP A 66 17.86 -9.45 -1.87
N GLU A 67 17.01 -8.68 -2.55
CA GLU A 67 17.40 -7.43 -3.19
C GLU A 67 17.36 -6.23 -2.23
N LEU A 68 16.67 -6.40 -1.11
CA LEU A 68 16.51 -5.37 -0.08
C LEU A 68 16.55 -6.00 1.31
N GLU A 69 17.34 -5.44 2.19
CA GLU A 69 17.41 -5.83 3.60
C GLU A 69 16.81 -4.70 4.46
N GLN A 70 15.94 -5.05 5.40
CA GLN A 70 15.40 -4.10 6.38
C GLN A 70 16.20 -4.20 7.68
N LEU A 71 16.79 -3.09 8.12
CA LEU A 71 17.63 -3.03 9.33
C LEU A 71 16.79 -2.59 10.53
N ASP A 72 16.12 -3.54 11.19
CA ASP A 72 15.18 -3.26 12.30
C ASP A 72 15.85 -2.76 13.60
N ASP A 73 17.14 -3.04 13.76
CA ASP A 73 17.97 -2.54 14.85
C ASP A 73 18.36 -1.07 14.66
N LEU A 74 18.11 -0.50 13.48
CA LEU A 74 18.44 0.87 13.15
C LEU A 74 17.19 1.71 12.91
N VAL A 75 17.30 2.98 13.26
CA VAL A 75 16.23 3.95 13.07
C VAL A 75 16.82 5.19 12.40
N GLY A 76 16.24 5.53 11.25
CA GLY A 76 16.60 6.71 10.50
C GLY A 76 15.99 8.00 11.09
N PRO A 77 16.31 9.15 10.49
CA PRO A 77 15.70 10.42 10.84
C PRO A 77 14.17 10.34 10.94
N GLN A 78 13.59 11.01 11.95
CA GLN A 78 12.14 11.03 12.21
C GLN A 78 11.52 9.64 12.43
N ARG A 79 12.29 8.69 12.97
CA ARG A 79 11.85 7.30 13.16
C ARG A 79 11.52 6.55 11.87
N SER A 80 12.18 6.92 10.77
CA SER A 80 12.03 6.23 9.49
C SER A 80 12.68 4.86 9.53
N THR A 81 12.12 3.92 8.77
CA THR A 81 12.72 2.60 8.56
C THR A 81 14.02 2.74 7.76
N VAL A 82 15.01 1.92 8.12
CA VAL A 82 16.32 1.86 7.47
C VAL A 82 16.37 0.62 6.59
N TYR A 83 16.84 0.80 5.37
CA TYR A 83 16.97 -0.24 4.35
C TYR A 83 18.42 -0.29 3.85
N ARG A 84 18.87 -1.47 3.46
CA ARG A 84 20.16 -1.71 2.80
C ARG A 84 19.94 -2.46 1.49
N LEU A 85 20.69 -2.10 0.45
CA LEU A 85 20.74 -2.85 -0.81
C LEU A 85 22.01 -3.71 -0.80
N PRO A 86 21.96 -4.98 -0.35
CA PRO A 86 23.16 -5.78 -0.10
C PRO A 86 23.95 -6.04 -1.40
N LEU A 87 23.28 -6.47 -2.45
CA LEU A 87 23.90 -6.79 -3.75
C LEU A 87 24.51 -5.55 -4.43
N ALA A 88 23.87 -4.39 -4.29
CA ALA A 88 24.43 -3.13 -4.78
C ALA A 88 25.68 -2.70 -3.99
N ALA A 89 25.69 -2.93 -2.66
CA ALA A 89 26.84 -2.63 -1.82
C ALA A 89 28.04 -3.52 -2.18
N GLU A 90 27.81 -4.80 -2.45
CA GLU A 90 28.85 -5.73 -2.89
C GLU A 90 29.44 -5.31 -4.25
N ALA A 91 28.58 -4.97 -5.21
CA ALA A 91 29.01 -4.46 -6.50
C ALA A 91 29.84 -3.17 -6.38
N ALA A 92 29.46 -2.25 -5.49
CA ALA A 92 30.22 -1.02 -5.23
C ALA A 92 31.59 -1.30 -4.58
N ILE A 93 31.69 -2.30 -3.70
CA ILE A 93 32.98 -2.74 -3.13
C ILE A 93 33.87 -3.34 -4.22
N GLN A 94 33.31 -4.20 -5.07
CA GLN A 94 34.05 -4.86 -6.15
C GLN A 94 34.58 -3.84 -7.18
N ALA A 95 33.73 -2.91 -7.63
CA ALA A 95 34.13 -1.86 -8.56
C ALA A 95 35.26 -0.97 -8.01
N ARG A 96 35.29 -0.73 -6.69
CA ARG A 96 36.39 0.00 -6.04
C ARG A 96 37.68 -0.80 -5.98
N ARG A 97 37.62 -2.11 -5.74
CA ARG A 97 38.81 -2.98 -5.75
C ARG A 97 39.46 -2.98 -7.13
N GLU A 98 38.66 -3.12 -8.18
CA GLU A 98 39.14 -3.09 -9.57
C GLU A 98 39.79 -1.75 -9.94
N GLN A 99 39.21 -0.62 -9.49
CA GLN A 99 39.83 0.71 -9.67
C GLN A 99 41.13 0.90 -8.88
N GLN A 100 41.27 0.23 -7.74
CA GLN A 100 42.46 0.31 -6.89
C GLN A 100 43.60 -0.56 -7.43
N GLU A 101 43.28 -1.70 -8.05
CA GLU A 101 44.25 -2.57 -8.73
C GLU A 101 44.82 -1.94 -9.99
N ASP A 102 44.03 -1.14 -10.74
CA ASP A 102 44.48 -0.40 -11.93
C ASP A 102 45.32 0.86 -11.57
N GLY A 103 45.29 1.29 -10.30
CA GLY A 103 45.96 2.49 -9.78
C GLY A 103 47.26 2.28 -9.00
N GLY A 104 47.66 1.03 -8.75
CA GLY A 104 48.93 0.67 -8.11
C GLY A 104 48.83 0.26 -6.64
N GLU A 105 49.45 -0.90 -6.39
CA GLU A 105 49.78 -1.57 -5.12
C GLU A 105 48.66 -2.40 -4.46
N ALA A 106 48.64 -3.67 -4.87
CA ALA A 106 47.81 -4.74 -4.33
C ALA A 106 48.13 -5.03 -2.86
N VAL A 107 47.16 -4.79 -1.97
CA VAL A 107 47.10 -5.49 -0.69
C VAL A 107 46.01 -6.54 -0.81
N VAL A 108 46.44 -7.74 -1.20
CA VAL A 108 45.64 -8.96 -1.18
C VAL A 108 45.28 -9.24 0.28
N SER A 109 44.00 -9.13 0.60
CA SER A 109 43.42 -9.78 1.78
C SER A 109 42.29 -10.68 1.29
N ASP A 110 42.68 -11.92 1.02
CA ASP A 110 41.80 -13.05 0.76
C ASP A 110 41.24 -13.49 2.12
N GLU A 111 40.19 -12.81 2.57
CA GLU A 111 39.41 -13.21 3.74
C GLU A 111 37.97 -13.48 3.27
N PRO A 112 37.41 -14.68 3.53
CA PRO A 112 36.08 -15.04 3.04
C PRO A 112 35.06 -14.04 3.60
N ALA A 113 34.19 -13.56 2.70
CA ALA A 113 33.22 -12.50 2.94
C ALA A 113 32.30 -12.81 4.14
N ALA A 114 32.77 -12.50 5.34
CA ALA A 114 31.90 -12.27 6.48
C ALA A 114 30.97 -11.09 6.12
N PRO A 115 29.68 -11.13 6.51
CA PRO A 115 28.75 -10.05 6.19
C PRO A 115 29.38 -8.73 6.63
N ALA A 116 29.66 -7.85 5.66
CA ALA A 116 30.44 -6.65 5.86
C ALA A 116 29.88 -5.89 7.07
N LYS A 117 30.63 -5.91 8.18
CA LYS A 117 30.17 -5.38 9.46
C LYS A 117 29.79 -3.92 9.27
N LEU A 118 28.52 -3.59 9.48
CA LEU A 118 27.99 -2.25 9.24
C LEU A 118 28.83 -1.20 9.98
N ARG A 119 29.32 -0.18 9.28
CA ARG A 119 30.15 0.89 9.84
C ARG A 119 29.24 1.92 10.49
N LEU A 120 28.68 1.57 11.64
CA LEU A 120 27.71 2.37 12.40
C LEU A 120 28.17 3.81 12.66
N SER A 121 29.47 4.05 12.81
CA SER A 121 30.05 5.38 13.00
C SER A 121 29.80 6.30 11.79
N ALA A 122 29.85 5.77 10.56
CA ALA A 122 29.58 6.54 9.34
C ALA A 122 28.10 6.93 9.24
N LEU A 123 27.20 6.03 9.65
CA LEU A 123 25.74 6.19 9.61
C LEU A 123 25.23 7.30 10.54
N ARG A 124 25.91 7.55 11.67
CA ARG A 124 25.55 8.61 12.61
C ARG A 124 25.55 10.00 11.97
N ARG A 125 26.42 10.24 10.97
CA ARG A 125 26.47 11.51 10.23
C ARG A 125 25.17 11.79 9.48
N TYR A 126 24.43 10.74 9.12
CA TYR A 126 23.14 10.82 8.41
C TYR A 126 21.92 10.77 9.35
N GLY A 127 22.15 10.85 10.67
CA GLY A 127 21.08 10.80 11.66
C GLY A 127 20.46 9.41 11.85
N ILE A 128 21.10 8.36 11.34
CA ILE A 128 20.74 6.97 11.59
C ILE A 128 21.35 6.55 12.93
N ARG A 129 20.54 5.97 13.81
CA ARG A 129 20.93 5.57 15.16
C ARG A 129 20.49 4.14 15.44
N LEU A 130 21.18 3.48 16.38
CA LEU A 130 20.71 2.22 16.93
C LEU A 130 19.36 2.47 17.61
N ARG A 131 18.40 1.59 17.39
CA ARG A 131 17.13 1.60 18.07
C ARG A 131 17.38 1.38 19.55
N GLU A 132 17.06 2.39 20.36
CA GLU A 132 16.94 2.19 21.81
C GLU A 132 15.77 1.23 22.01
N VAL A 133 16.08 -0.05 22.27
CA VAL A 133 15.11 -1.02 22.77
C VAL A 133 14.71 -0.50 24.15
N PRO A 134 13.46 -0.09 24.39
CA PRO A 134 12.99 -0.03 25.77
C PRO A 134 13.03 -1.48 26.25
N ASP A 135 13.82 -1.77 27.28
CA ASP A 135 13.60 -2.97 28.10
C ASP A 135 12.10 -3.06 28.32
N SER A 136 11.49 -4.10 27.75
CA SER A 136 10.07 -4.32 27.94
C SER A 136 9.87 -4.56 29.44
N PRO A 137 9.18 -3.70 30.20
CA PRO A 137 8.55 -4.25 31.37
C PRO A 137 7.51 -5.20 30.80
N ALA A 138 7.70 -6.50 31.03
CA ALA A 138 6.63 -7.47 30.95
C ALA A 138 5.37 -6.76 31.48
N ARG A 139 4.33 -6.64 30.66
CA ARG A 139 3.02 -6.24 31.16
C ARG A 139 2.60 -7.32 32.16
N VAL A 140 3.02 -7.17 33.40
CA VAL A 140 2.43 -7.82 34.56
C VAL A 140 1.02 -7.26 34.59
N ARG A 141 0.13 -8.02 33.98
CA ARG A 141 -1.29 -7.84 34.09
C ARG A 141 -1.61 -8.14 35.55
N ASN A 142 -1.65 -7.10 36.39
CA ASN A 142 -2.15 -7.24 37.76
C ASN A 142 -3.53 -7.91 37.67
N PRO A 143 -3.73 -9.09 38.29
CA PRO A 143 -5.03 -9.72 38.29
C PRO A 143 -5.99 -8.80 39.04
N ALA A 144 -7.11 -8.47 38.39
CA ALA A 144 -8.20 -7.74 39.00
C ALA A 144 -8.83 -8.61 40.10
N VAL A 145 -8.39 -8.41 41.34
CA VAL A 145 -9.12 -8.86 42.53
C VAL A 145 -10.15 -7.78 42.89
N PRO A 146 -11.42 -8.12 43.12
CA PRO A 146 -12.42 -7.17 43.56
C PRO A 146 -12.35 -7.01 45.09
N GLU A 147 -11.68 -5.99 45.59
CA GLU A 147 -11.80 -5.59 47.00
C GLU A 147 -13.00 -4.64 47.19
N THR A 148 -14.02 -5.20 47.82
CA THR A 148 -15.11 -4.52 48.48
C THR A 148 -14.60 -3.64 49.61
N GLY A 149 -14.77 -2.32 49.51
CA GLY A 149 -14.40 -1.41 50.60
C GLY A 149 -14.98 -0.01 50.43
N ARG A 150 -16.18 0.22 50.97
CA ARG A 150 -16.82 1.54 51.06
C ARG A 150 -15.91 2.51 51.84
N SER A 151 -15.63 3.69 51.26
CA SER A 151 -15.03 4.80 52.01
C SER A 151 -15.66 6.15 51.66
N ARG A 152 -16.43 6.66 52.63
CA ARG A 152 -16.76 8.04 52.99
C ARG A 152 -16.97 9.09 51.87
N ARG A 153 -18.25 9.44 51.70
CA ARG A 153 -18.72 10.74 51.19
C ARG A 153 -18.14 11.89 52.03
N LYS A 154 -17.56 12.90 51.37
CA LYS A 154 -17.38 14.25 51.94
C LYS A 154 -18.68 15.05 51.73
N PRO A 155 -19.25 15.71 52.74
CA PRO A 155 -20.42 16.56 52.57
C PRO A 155 -20.05 17.92 51.97
N ALA A 156 -20.92 18.48 51.13
CA ALA A 156 -20.78 19.80 50.55
C ALA A 156 -21.06 20.91 51.60
N PRO A 157 -20.33 22.05 51.55
CA PRO A 157 -20.55 23.15 52.48
C PRO A 157 -21.81 23.96 52.13
N ARG A 158 -22.58 24.32 53.18
CA ARG A 158 -23.73 25.22 53.15
C ARG A 158 -23.28 26.69 53.01
N ARG A 159 -23.89 27.42 52.07
CA ARG A 159 -24.09 28.89 52.08
C ARG A 159 -25.49 29.11 51.46
N THR A 160 -26.52 29.56 52.17
CA THR A 160 -26.80 30.94 52.62
C THR A 160 -26.41 31.93 51.50
N GLY A 161 -27.27 32.48 50.67
CA GLY A 161 -28.71 32.66 50.65
C GLY A 161 -28.94 34.08 50.15
N TYR A 162 -29.65 34.28 49.04
CA TYR A 162 -30.34 35.53 48.71
C TYR A 162 -31.51 35.21 47.77
N ARG A 163 -32.71 35.44 48.29
CA ARG A 163 -33.98 35.43 47.57
C ARG A 163 -34.08 36.71 46.74
N HIS A 164 -34.48 36.59 45.48
CA HIS A 164 -35.35 37.58 44.85
C HIS A 164 -36.59 36.85 44.34
N SER A 165 -37.73 37.35 44.78
CA SER A 165 -39.08 37.00 44.36
C SER A 165 -39.40 37.63 43.01
N ASP A 166 -40.45 37.09 42.37
CA ASP A 166 -41.30 37.72 41.35
C ASP A 166 -41.01 37.42 39.86
N VAL A 167 -41.38 36.21 39.38
CA VAL A 167 -42.00 36.00 38.04
C VAL A 167 -42.92 34.74 38.04
N PRO A 168 -44.11 34.75 37.41
CA PRO A 168 -45.09 33.65 37.45
C PRO A 168 -44.73 32.42 36.60
N ALA A 169 -45.25 31.27 37.04
CA ALA A 169 -45.06 29.95 36.47
C ALA A 169 -45.74 29.76 35.10
N THR A 170 -44.95 29.48 34.05
CA THR A 170 -45.35 28.59 32.94
C THR A 170 -44.14 28.32 32.04
N GLY A 171 -43.94 27.05 31.65
CA GLY A 171 -43.07 26.70 30.52
C GLY A 171 -41.84 25.87 30.90
N THR A 172 -41.92 24.57 30.66
CA THR A 172 -40.84 23.59 30.75
C THR A 172 -39.62 24.01 29.94
N GLN A 173 -38.51 24.34 30.61
CA GLN A 173 -37.23 24.59 29.95
C GLN A 173 -36.06 23.91 30.68
N ASN A 174 -36.16 22.59 30.85
CA ASN A 174 -34.99 21.74 31.06
C ASN A 174 -34.36 21.44 29.69
N ARG A 175 -33.53 22.36 29.20
CA ARG A 175 -32.42 21.98 28.32
C ARG A 175 -31.14 22.38 29.03
N SER A 176 -30.50 21.37 29.61
CA SER A 176 -29.11 21.42 30.00
C SER A 176 -28.31 21.90 28.79
N GLU A 177 -27.76 23.11 28.88
CA GLU A 177 -26.69 23.56 28.00
C GLU A 177 -25.50 22.60 28.19
N PRO A 178 -24.92 22.03 27.13
CA PRO A 178 -23.72 21.24 27.28
C PRO A 178 -22.55 22.19 27.48
N ASP A 179 -21.98 22.10 28.67
CA ASP A 179 -20.70 22.69 29.06
C ASP A 179 -19.64 22.49 27.96
N LEU A 180 -19.02 23.59 27.56
CA LEU A 180 -18.04 23.68 26.48
C LEU A 180 -16.71 23.09 26.93
N ASN A 181 -16.60 21.76 26.86
CA ASN A 181 -15.31 21.05 26.92
C ASN A 181 -15.29 19.93 25.87
N ARG A 182 -15.28 20.30 24.58
CA ARG A 182 -15.13 19.36 23.46
C ARG A 182 -13.76 19.51 22.79
N ARG A 183 -12.70 19.12 23.49
CA ARG A 183 -11.44 18.66 22.89
C ARG A 183 -11.40 17.14 22.99
N TYR A 184 -11.35 16.48 21.83
CA TYR A 184 -11.34 15.02 21.66
C TYR A 184 -12.61 14.28 22.10
N SER A 185 -13.66 14.39 21.28
CA SER A 185 -14.62 13.30 21.14
C SER A 185 -14.64 12.90 19.67
N SER A 186 -13.85 11.89 19.33
CA SER A 186 -14.20 11.02 18.22
C SER A 186 -15.54 10.41 18.59
N SER A 187 -16.62 11.01 18.09
CA SER A 187 -17.89 10.29 17.96
C SER A 187 -17.54 8.98 17.28
N GLY A 188 -17.63 7.86 18.00
CA GLY A 188 -17.52 6.55 17.37
C GLY A 188 -18.54 6.55 16.24
N ALA A 189 -18.06 6.62 15.00
CA ALA A 189 -18.93 6.68 13.85
C ALA A 189 -19.85 5.47 13.94
N ALA A 190 -21.16 5.70 13.94
CA ALA A 190 -22.13 4.64 14.05
C ALA A 190 -21.77 3.57 13.01
N VAL A 191 -21.48 2.37 13.52
CA VAL A 191 -20.98 1.29 12.71
C VAL A 191 -22.19 0.56 12.15
N THR A 192 -22.32 0.52 10.83
CA THR A 192 -23.46 -0.08 10.14
C THR A 192 -23.05 -1.33 9.39
N SER A 193 -23.95 -2.31 9.31
CA SER A 193 -23.75 -3.45 8.41
C SER A 193 -23.82 -3.00 6.94
N ALA A 194 -23.26 -3.80 6.02
CA ALA A 194 -23.34 -3.49 4.59
C ALA A 194 -24.78 -3.57 4.04
N ALA A 195 -25.67 -4.34 4.69
CA ALA A 195 -27.08 -4.47 4.32
C ALA A 195 -27.91 -3.24 4.73
N GLU A 196 -27.57 -2.62 5.86
CA GLU A 196 -28.27 -1.42 6.38
C GLU A 196 -27.69 -0.11 5.80
N TRP A 197 -26.50 -0.18 5.19
CA TRP A 197 -25.86 0.99 4.61
C TRP A 197 -26.57 1.44 3.32
N GLN A 198 -26.88 2.73 3.26
CA GLN A 198 -27.52 3.38 2.12
C GLN A 198 -26.52 4.28 1.40
N VAL A 199 -26.64 4.36 0.07
CA VAL A 199 -25.79 5.21 -0.75
C VAL A 199 -26.12 6.67 -0.44
N ASP A 200 -25.14 7.41 0.08
CA ASP A 200 -25.32 8.81 0.43
C ASP A 200 -25.41 9.72 -0.82
N PRO A 201 -26.03 10.91 -0.71
CA PRO A 201 -26.15 11.84 -1.83
C PRO A 201 -24.80 12.21 -2.47
N ALA A 202 -23.72 12.31 -1.69
CA ALA A 202 -22.41 12.64 -2.23
C ALA A 202 -21.86 11.48 -3.09
N THR A 203 -22.06 10.23 -2.68
CA THR A 203 -21.74 9.05 -3.50
C THR A 203 -22.55 9.00 -4.79
N HIS A 204 -23.83 9.38 -4.77
CA HIS A 204 -24.63 9.53 -6.00
C HIS A 204 -24.15 10.66 -6.91
N THR A 205 -23.70 11.79 -6.36
CA THR A 205 -23.12 12.85 -7.20
C THR A 205 -21.79 12.43 -7.82
N TRP A 206 -20.99 11.65 -7.09
CA TRP A 206 -19.72 11.10 -7.58
C TRP A 206 -19.94 10.14 -8.77
N THR A 207 -20.94 9.27 -8.74
CA THR A 207 -21.20 8.35 -9.88
C THR A 207 -21.58 9.08 -11.16
N ARG A 208 -22.31 10.21 -11.05
CA ARG A 208 -22.59 11.10 -12.19
C ARG A 208 -21.33 11.79 -12.68
N GLN A 209 -20.58 12.43 -11.79
CA GLN A 209 -19.38 13.19 -12.15
C GLN A 209 -18.29 12.34 -12.80
N GLN A 210 -18.16 11.07 -12.40
CA GLN A 210 -17.19 10.13 -12.98
C GLN A 210 -17.71 9.39 -14.23
N GLY A 211 -18.89 9.74 -14.73
CA GLY A 211 -19.49 9.10 -15.92
C GLY A 211 -19.83 7.62 -15.72
N HIS A 212 -19.92 7.14 -14.47
CA HIS A 212 -20.26 5.74 -14.19
C HIS A 212 -21.74 5.44 -14.47
N LEU A 213 -22.60 6.44 -14.28
CA LEU A 213 -24.01 6.37 -14.69
C LEU A 213 -24.14 6.18 -16.20
N ASP A 214 -23.39 6.94 -17.00
CA ASP A 214 -23.42 6.84 -18.46
C ASP A 214 -22.79 5.52 -18.96
N ARG A 215 -21.78 5.02 -18.24
CA ARG A 215 -21.03 3.80 -18.60
C ARG A 215 -21.76 2.50 -18.27
N LEU A 216 -22.43 2.43 -17.12
CA LEU A 216 -23.12 1.22 -16.65
C LEU A 216 -24.64 1.28 -16.88
N GLY A 217 -25.19 2.47 -17.04
CA GLY A 217 -26.63 2.71 -16.96
C GLY A 217 -27.16 2.56 -15.52
N GLU A 218 -28.39 3.02 -15.30
CA GLU A 218 -29.07 2.87 -14.00
C GLU A 218 -29.23 1.40 -13.60
N GLN A 219 -29.59 0.55 -14.56
CA GLN A 219 -29.73 -0.90 -14.32
C GLN A 219 -28.39 -1.57 -14.00
N GLY A 220 -27.30 -1.20 -14.68
CA GLY A 220 -25.97 -1.75 -14.39
C GLY A 220 -25.45 -1.33 -13.02
N LEU A 221 -25.77 -0.12 -12.57
CA LEU A 221 -25.46 0.32 -11.20
C LEU A 221 -26.27 -0.44 -10.15
N GLN A 222 -27.56 -0.69 -10.38
CA GLN A 222 -28.37 -1.49 -9.46
C GLN A 222 -27.87 -2.94 -9.35
N VAL A 223 -27.49 -3.54 -10.48
CA VAL A 223 -26.90 -4.89 -10.50
C VAL A 223 -25.55 -4.91 -9.78
N ALA A 224 -24.69 -3.93 -10.03
CA ALA A 224 -23.40 -3.79 -9.36
C ALA A 224 -23.54 -3.58 -7.85
N ASP A 225 -24.52 -2.77 -7.44
CA ASP A 225 -24.85 -2.53 -6.03
C ASP A 225 -25.36 -3.79 -5.34
N ALA A 226 -26.24 -4.57 -5.99
CA ALA A 226 -26.70 -5.86 -5.49
C ALA A 226 -25.55 -6.87 -5.33
N LYS A 227 -24.64 -6.95 -6.33
CA LYS A 227 -23.43 -7.79 -6.24
C LYS A 227 -22.53 -7.36 -5.08
N TRP A 228 -22.30 -6.06 -4.94
CA TRP A 228 -21.49 -5.53 -3.85
C TRP A 228 -22.08 -5.89 -2.49
N ARG A 229 -23.40 -5.70 -2.30
CA ARG A 229 -24.07 -6.08 -1.06
C ARG A 229 -23.93 -7.57 -0.79
N ALA A 230 -24.21 -8.43 -1.76
CA ALA A 230 -24.07 -9.87 -1.61
C ALA A 230 -22.63 -10.28 -1.22
N HIS A 231 -21.63 -9.64 -1.81
CA HIS A 231 -20.22 -9.87 -1.47
C HIS A 231 -19.86 -9.36 -0.06
N ARG A 232 -20.55 -8.34 0.46
CA ARG A 232 -20.25 -7.70 1.75
C ARG A 232 -21.17 -8.11 2.90
N THR A 233 -22.19 -8.94 2.68
CA THR A 233 -23.17 -9.39 3.70
C THR A 233 -22.52 -9.95 4.97
N GLY A 234 -21.40 -10.67 4.85
CA GLY A 234 -20.70 -11.29 6.00
C GLY A 234 -19.57 -10.46 6.61
N TYR A 235 -19.34 -9.24 6.15
CA TYR A 235 -18.21 -8.43 6.62
C TYR A 235 -18.54 -7.73 7.94
N LYS A 236 -17.51 -7.52 8.77
CA LYS A 236 -17.64 -6.77 10.03
C LYS A 236 -18.24 -5.39 9.74
N PRO A 237 -19.21 -4.92 10.55
CA PRO A 237 -19.75 -3.58 10.42
C PRO A 237 -18.64 -2.52 10.37
N ARG A 238 -18.80 -1.49 9.55
CA ARG A 238 -17.84 -0.38 9.39
C ARG A 238 -18.58 0.97 9.44
N SER A 239 -17.82 2.06 9.50
CA SER A 239 -18.40 3.39 9.37
C SER A 239 -19.00 3.60 7.97
N ALA A 240 -20.01 4.46 7.88
CA ALA A 240 -20.64 4.82 6.61
C ALA A 240 -19.63 5.30 5.55
N ASP A 241 -18.62 6.09 5.95
CA ASP A 241 -17.57 6.58 5.05
C ASP A 241 -16.71 5.44 4.48
N ALA A 242 -16.42 4.42 5.30
CA ALA A 242 -15.65 3.27 4.87
C ALA A 242 -16.44 2.42 3.86
N TRP A 243 -17.76 2.31 4.04
CA TRP A 243 -18.62 1.64 3.06
C TRP A 243 -18.76 2.46 1.76
N ALA A 244 -18.91 3.78 1.85
CA ALA A 244 -18.94 4.64 0.67
C ALA A 244 -17.66 4.50 -0.17
N ALA A 245 -16.47 4.51 0.46
CA ALA A 245 -15.20 4.34 -0.24
C ALA A 245 -15.05 2.95 -0.89
N ASP A 246 -15.45 1.89 -0.18
CA ASP A 246 -15.42 0.52 -0.70
C ASP A 246 -16.37 0.34 -1.89
N TRP A 247 -17.60 0.86 -1.76
CA TRP A 247 -18.62 0.82 -2.81
C TRP A 247 -18.15 1.57 -4.06
N ARG A 248 -17.58 2.78 -3.92
CA ARG A 248 -17.01 3.53 -5.06
C ARG A 248 -15.90 2.73 -5.77
N SER A 249 -15.05 2.06 -5.00
CA SER A 249 -14.00 1.19 -5.54
C SER A 249 -14.55 -0.06 -6.24
N TRP A 250 -15.71 -0.56 -5.82
CA TRP A 250 -16.42 -1.65 -6.49
C TRP A 250 -17.00 -1.18 -7.83
N ILE A 251 -17.76 -0.10 -7.84
CA ILE A 251 -18.38 0.46 -9.04
C ILE A 251 -17.34 0.84 -10.10
N ALA A 252 -16.19 1.39 -9.70
CA ALA A 252 -15.11 1.72 -10.62
C ALA A 252 -14.55 0.49 -11.38
N ARG A 253 -14.65 -0.71 -10.79
CA ARG A 253 -14.16 -1.98 -11.38
C ARG A 253 -15.22 -2.74 -12.16
N GLU A 254 -16.50 -2.52 -11.88
CA GLU A 254 -17.57 -3.22 -12.59
C GLU A 254 -17.60 -2.84 -14.07
N HIS A 255 -17.81 -3.81 -14.94
CA HIS A 255 -17.89 -3.62 -16.38
C HIS A 255 -19.35 -3.62 -16.85
N ALA A 256 -19.65 -2.90 -17.94
CA ALA A 256 -20.96 -2.94 -18.54
C ALA A 256 -21.31 -4.37 -18.96
N PRO A 257 -22.55 -4.85 -18.73
CA PRO A 257 -22.99 -6.18 -19.15
C PRO A 257 -23.11 -6.21 -20.68
N GLY A 258 -21.99 -6.40 -21.38
CA GLY A 258 -21.96 -6.35 -22.85
C GLY A 258 -20.59 -6.48 -23.49
N ARG A 259 -19.49 -6.54 -22.72
CA ARG A 259 -18.19 -6.95 -23.26
C ARG A 259 -17.90 -8.40 -22.89
N PRO A 260 -17.81 -9.33 -23.87
CA PRO A 260 -17.29 -10.66 -23.60
C PRO A 260 -15.89 -10.53 -23.00
N ASN A 261 -15.66 -11.22 -21.88
CA ASN A 261 -14.34 -11.31 -21.26
C ASN A 261 -13.34 -11.92 -22.27
N LEU A 262 -12.37 -11.12 -22.72
CA LEU A 262 -11.26 -11.55 -23.60
C LEU A 262 -10.29 -12.56 -22.95
N HIS A 263 -10.57 -13.03 -21.73
CA HIS A 263 -9.73 -13.99 -20.99
C HIS A 263 -10.33 -15.39 -20.81
N ALA A 264 -11.45 -15.71 -21.47
CA ALA A 264 -11.92 -17.10 -21.55
C ALA A 264 -11.34 -17.79 -22.79
N MET A 265 -10.07 -18.21 -22.72
CA MET A 265 -9.53 -19.23 -23.63
C MET A 265 -9.28 -20.51 -22.84
N ALA A 266 -10.17 -21.50 -23.00
CA ALA A 266 -9.86 -22.89 -23.33
C ALA A 266 -11.06 -23.81 -23.00
N GLY A 267 -11.62 -24.43 -24.04
CA GLY A 267 -12.32 -25.71 -23.92
C GLY A 267 -13.83 -25.65 -23.70
N SER A 268 -14.61 -25.47 -24.77
CA SER A 268 -15.76 -26.34 -25.06
C SER A 268 -16.39 -25.99 -26.41
N LYS A 269 -16.24 -26.93 -27.35
CA LYS A 269 -17.05 -27.23 -28.54
C LYS A 269 -17.70 -26.03 -29.26
N ALA A 270 -16.95 -25.44 -30.19
CA ALA A 270 -17.55 -24.72 -31.31
C ALA A 270 -18.10 -25.73 -32.33
N SER A 271 -19.38 -25.53 -32.63
CA SER A 271 -20.21 -26.21 -33.61
C SER A 271 -19.58 -26.24 -35.01
N ALA A 272 -19.81 -27.33 -35.73
CA ALA A 272 -19.39 -27.53 -37.11
C ALA A 272 -20.15 -26.65 -38.10
N ALA A 273 -19.44 -26.09 -39.09
CA ALA A 273 -19.91 -25.75 -40.44
C ALA A 273 -18.69 -25.50 -41.38
N PRO A 274 -18.81 -25.70 -42.70
CA PRO A 274 -17.83 -26.45 -43.50
C PRO A 274 -16.92 -25.59 -44.39
N GLY A 275 -15.77 -26.16 -44.76
CA GLY A 275 -15.08 -25.87 -46.02
C GLY A 275 -14.38 -24.51 -46.13
N GLY A 276 -13.34 -24.29 -45.34
CA GLY A 276 -12.39 -23.19 -45.56
C GLY A 276 -11.02 -23.65 -45.12
N MET A 277 -10.04 -23.60 -46.03
CA MET A 277 -8.67 -24.04 -45.80
C MET A 277 -8.15 -23.52 -44.46
N THR A 278 -7.57 -24.41 -43.67
CA THR A 278 -6.93 -24.04 -42.42
C THR A 278 -5.80 -23.04 -42.70
N ARG A 279 -5.47 -22.20 -41.71
CA ARG A 279 -4.39 -21.21 -41.84
C ARG A 279 -3.06 -21.84 -42.27
N ALA A 280 -2.82 -23.09 -41.88
CA ALA A 280 -1.66 -23.87 -42.29
C ALA A 280 -1.71 -24.20 -43.79
N GLU A 281 -2.86 -24.64 -44.30
CA GLU A 281 -3.07 -24.96 -45.72
C GLU A 281 -2.95 -23.71 -46.61
N ALA A 282 -3.47 -22.57 -46.16
CA ALA A 282 -3.30 -21.30 -46.87
C ALA A 282 -1.83 -20.86 -46.95
N HIS A 283 -1.07 -21.11 -45.88
CA HIS A 283 0.36 -20.80 -45.83
C HIS A 283 1.19 -21.74 -46.71
N THR A 284 0.87 -23.04 -46.74
CA THR A 284 1.55 -23.98 -47.65
C THR A 284 1.19 -23.72 -49.10
N ALA A 285 -0.06 -23.33 -49.41
CA ALA A 285 -0.44 -22.94 -50.77
C ALA A 285 0.31 -21.68 -51.24
N ALA A 286 0.50 -20.70 -50.36
CA ALA A 286 1.29 -19.50 -50.66
C ALA A 286 2.78 -19.82 -50.91
N LEU A 287 3.36 -20.76 -50.16
CA LEU A 287 4.74 -21.20 -50.38
C LEU A 287 4.92 -21.95 -51.70
N LEU A 288 3.95 -22.77 -52.10
CA LEU A 288 4.00 -23.48 -53.38
C LEU A 288 3.83 -22.51 -54.56
N ALA A 289 2.95 -21.52 -54.45
CA ALA A 289 2.78 -20.49 -55.49
C ALA A 289 4.03 -19.62 -55.70
N ALA A 290 4.81 -19.36 -54.64
CA ALA A 290 6.06 -18.62 -54.72
C ALA A 290 7.21 -19.43 -55.35
N LEU A 291 7.10 -20.75 -55.42
CA LEU A 291 8.11 -21.62 -56.04
C LEU A 291 7.87 -21.83 -57.55
N ASP A 292 6.63 -21.64 -58.02
CA ASP A 292 6.25 -21.80 -59.42
C ASP A 292 6.44 -20.50 -60.26
N GLU A 293 7.01 -19.43 -59.70
CA GLU A 293 7.26 -18.18 -60.44
C GLU A 293 8.55 -18.30 -61.28
N PRO A 294 8.49 -18.36 -62.62
CA PRO A 294 9.67 -18.51 -63.45
C PRO A 294 10.46 -17.20 -63.49
N THR A 295 11.67 -17.22 -62.90
CA THR A 295 12.70 -16.22 -63.15
C THR A 295 13.09 -16.22 -64.63
N GLY A 296 12.72 -15.16 -65.34
CA GLY A 296 13.32 -14.83 -66.63
C GLY A 296 12.44 -13.99 -67.52
N THR A 297 12.78 -12.72 -67.71
CA THR A 297 13.29 -12.25 -69.00
C THR A 297 13.81 -10.82 -68.88
N GLU A 298 15.13 -10.71 -69.08
CA GLU A 298 15.79 -9.54 -69.66
C GLU A 298 15.21 -9.25 -71.07
N GLY A 299 15.21 -7.97 -71.46
CA GLY A 299 14.81 -7.49 -72.80
C GLY A 299 14.50 -6.01 -72.80
#